data_AF-A0A3A0CW20-F1
#
_entry.id   AF-A0A3A0CW20-F1
#
_cell.length_a   1.000
_cell.length_b   1.000
_cell.length_c   1.000
_cell.angle_alpha   90.00
_cell.angle_beta   90.00
_cell.angle_gamma   90.00
#
_symmetry.space_group_name_H-M   'P 1'
#
loop_
_entity.id
_entity.type
_entity.pdbx_description
1 polymer ?
#
loop_
_entity_poly.entity_id
_entity_poly.type
_entity_poly.pdbx_seq_one_letter_code
_entity_poly.pdbx_strand_id
1 'polypeptide(L)'
;MDENSFQKKLAELVQEIGNLPESEKSKFTALAEQTKERHEKLRKTVSSLQDSIDYLRLSIKYLLFDLEATRRENAYLRKMLEEQSGNQ
;
A
#
# COMPACT_ATOMS: atom_id res chain seq x y z
N MET A 1 -11.39 11.69 -3.14
CA MET A 1 -11.92 12.55 -2.06
C MET A 1 -10.90 12.53 -0.95
N ASP A 2 -10.58 13.70 -0.40
CA ASP A 2 -9.64 13.83 0.71
C ASP A 2 -10.31 13.40 2.03
N GLU A 3 -9.56 12.81 2.96
CA GLU A 3 -10.11 12.23 4.21
C GLU A 3 -10.85 13.29 5.03
N ASN A 4 -10.29 14.50 5.08
CA ASN A 4 -10.93 15.65 5.73
C ASN A 4 -12.28 16.00 5.10
N SER A 5 -12.41 15.87 3.78
CA SER A 5 -13.68 16.12 3.09
C SER A 5 -14.72 15.04 3.40
N PHE A 6 -14.30 13.77 3.58
CA PHE A 6 -15.20 12.69 3.95
C PHE A 6 -15.70 12.87 5.39
N GLN A 7 -14.79 13.08 6.34
CA GLN A 7 -15.14 13.30 7.75
C GLN A 7 -16.06 14.50 7.94
N LYS A 8 -15.80 15.60 7.22
CA LYS A 8 -16.65 16.80 7.27
C LYS A 8 -18.07 16.53 6.78
N LYS A 9 -18.22 15.88 5.62
CA LYS A 9 -19.55 15.53 5.07
C LYS A 9 -20.28 14.50 5.92
N LEU A 10 -19.56 13.56 6.52
CA LEU A 10 -20.15 12.57 7.42
C LEU A 10 -20.66 13.26 8.70
N ALA A 11 -19.90 14.21 9.25
CA ALA A 11 -20.32 14.98 10.41
C ALA A 11 -21.55 15.85 10.11
N GLU A 12 -21.57 16.52 8.96
CA GLU A 12 -22.74 17.28 8.46
C GLU A 12 -23.98 16.38 8.35
N LEU A 13 -23.83 15.19 7.74
CA LEU A 13 -24.92 14.21 7.61
C LEU A 13 -25.44 13.72 8.96
N VAL A 14 -24.56 13.41 9.91
CA VAL A 14 -24.94 12.99 11.26
C VAL A 14 -25.69 14.10 11.99
N GLN A 15 -25.28 15.36 11.79
CA GLN A 15 -25.94 16.51 12.38
C GLN A 15 -27.35 16.73 11.80
N GLU A 16 -27.53 16.54 10.48
CA GLU A 16 -28.85 16.59 9.83
C GLU A 16 -29.77 15.47 10.29
N ILE A 17 -29.25 14.25 10.50
CA ILE A 17 -30.00 13.13 11.07
C ILE A 17 -30.50 13.47 12.48
N GLY A 18 -29.73 14.24 13.26
CA GLY A 18 -30.11 14.73 14.59
C GLY A 18 -31.38 15.58 14.64
N ASN A 19 -31.82 16.14 13.50
CA ASN A 19 -33.01 16.98 13.40
C ASN A 19 -34.28 16.20 12.99
N LEU A 20 -34.17 14.91 12.68
CA LEU A 20 -35.31 14.07 12.25
C LEU A 20 -36.14 13.53 13.45
N PRO A 21 -37.40 13.12 13.23
CA PRO A 21 -38.22 12.43 14.24
C PRO A 21 -37.57 11.11 14.72
N GLU A 22 -37.76 10.74 15.98
CA GLU A 22 -37.04 9.60 16.59
C GLU A 22 -37.28 8.24 15.93
N SER A 23 -38.36 8.06 15.18
CA SER A 23 -38.63 6.81 14.46
C SER A 23 -37.66 6.55 13.30
N GLU A 24 -37.07 7.60 12.71
CA GLU A 24 -36.18 7.48 11.54
C GLU A 24 -34.70 7.64 11.92
N LYS A 25 -34.40 8.36 13.01
CA LYS A 25 -33.05 8.61 13.51
C LYS A 25 -32.21 7.36 13.74
N SER A 26 -32.78 6.29 14.32
CA SER A 26 -31.98 5.12 14.70
C SER A 26 -31.43 4.37 13.46
N LYS A 27 -32.24 4.26 12.40
CA LYS A 27 -31.83 3.61 11.14
C LYS A 27 -30.72 4.40 10.44
N PHE A 28 -30.87 5.72 10.34
CA PHE A 28 -29.89 6.56 9.66
C PHE A 28 -28.58 6.66 10.44
N THR A 29 -28.64 6.75 11.77
CA THR A 29 -27.44 6.71 12.64
C THR A 29 -26.69 5.39 12.48
N ALA A 30 -27.40 4.26 12.48
CA ALA A 30 -26.78 2.95 12.27
C ALA A 30 -26.12 2.82 10.88
N LEU A 31 -26.72 3.40 9.84
CA LEU A 31 -26.18 3.39 8.49
C LEU A 31 -24.93 4.28 8.36
N ALA A 32 -24.93 5.44 9.01
CA ALA A 32 -23.79 6.35 9.06
C ALA A 32 -22.59 5.69 9.76
N GLU A 33 -22.81 5.03 10.91
CA GLU A 33 -21.76 4.33 11.63
C GLU A 33 -21.20 3.15 10.82
N GLN A 34 -22.07 2.35 10.19
CA GLN A 34 -21.62 1.28 9.28
C GLN A 34 -20.77 1.81 8.13
N THR A 35 -21.14 2.97 7.56
CA THR A 35 -20.40 3.58 6.46
C THR A 35 -19.03 4.04 6.92
N LYS A 36 -18.94 4.65 8.11
CA LYS A 36 -17.69 5.05 8.74
C LYS A 36 -16.78 3.85 8.99
N GLU A 37 -17.30 2.77 9.57
CA GLU A 37 -16.53 1.55 9.81
C GLU A 37 -15.99 0.91 8.52
N ARG A 38 -16.82 0.87 7.46
CA ARG A 38 -16.39 0.33 6.16
C ARG A 38 -15.31 1.20 5.53
N HIS A 39 -15.43 2.52 5.62
CA HIS A 39 -14.42 3.46 5.13
C HIS A 39 -13.08 3.29 5.87
N GLU A 40 -13.12 3.20 7.20
CA GLU A 40 -11.93 2.94 8.03
C GLU A 40 -11.27 1.60 7.69
N LYS A 41 -12.05 0.54 7.50
CA LYS A 41 -11.53 -0.78 7.06
C LYS A 41 -10.86 -0.68 5.69
N LEU A 42 -11.52 -0.06 4.73
CA LEU A 42 -10.99 0.13 3.38
C LEU A 42 -9.66 0.91 3.42
N ARG A 43 -9.61 2.00 4.20
CA ARG A 43 -8.42 2.82 4.38
C ARG A 43 -7.26 2.00 4.95
N LYS A 44 -7.49 1.20 5.98
CA LYS A 44 -6.48 0.30 6.56
C LYS A 44 -5.97 -0.72 5.54
N THR A 45 -6.87 -1.32 4.76
CA THR A 45 -6.49 -2.27 3.70
C THR A 45 -5.65 -1.62 2.62
N VAL A 46 -6.03 -0.43 2.15
CA VAL A 46 -5.26 0.32 1.14
C VAL A 46 -3.88 0.69 1.67
N SER A 47 -3.78 1.17 2.92
CA SER A 47 -2.48 1.48 3.56
C SER A 47 -1.59 0.23 3.62
N SER A 48 -2.12 -0.90 4.07
CA SER A 48 -1.36 -2.15 4.15
C SER A 48 -0.92 -2.67 2.78
N LEU A 49 -1.74 -2.48 1.74
CA LEU A 49 -1.38 -2.77 0.35
C LEU A 49 -0.24 -1.87 -0.13
N GLN A 50 -0.28 -0.58 0.19
CA GLN A 50 0.79 0.36 -0.14
C GLN A 50 2.10 -0.05 0.52
N ASP A 51 2.08 -0.37 1.81
CA ASP A 51 3.27 -0.84 2.54
C ASP A 51 3.84 -2.12 1.91
N SER A 52 2.97 -3.04 1.50
CA SER A 52 3.37 -4.29 0.83
C SER A 52 3.99 -4.05 -0.54
N ILE A 53 3.48 -3.08 -1.30
CA ILE A 53 4.02 -2.68 -2.61
C ILE A 53 5.39 -2.01 -2.43
N ASP A 54 5.55 -1.15 -1.42
CA ASP A 54 6.83 -0.50 -1.15
C ASP A 54 7.89 -1.50 -0.67
N TYR A 55 7.48 -2.47 0.15
CA TYR A 55 8.35 -3.61 0.50
C TYR A 55 8.77 -4.40 -0.74
N LEU A 56 7.82 -4.79 -1.60
CA LEU A 56 8.10 -5.53 -2.83
C LEU A 56 9.04 -4.75 -3.74
N ARG A 57 8.82 -3.44 -3.89
CA ARG A 57 9.67 -2.55 -4.67
C ARG A 57 11.11 -2.55 -4.14
N LEU A 58 11.28 -2.52 -2.82
CA LEU A 58 12.60 -2.61 -2.20
C LEU A 58 13.25 -3.99 -2.44
N SER A 59 12.50 -5.08 -2.28
CA SER A 59 12.99 -6.43 -2.54
C SER A 59 13.46 -6.59 -3.99
N ILE A 60 12.72 -6.05 -4.97
CA ILE A 60 13.13 -6.06 -6.37
C ILE A 60 14.44 -5.29 -6.59
N LYS A 61 14.62 -4.13 -5.95
CA LYS A 61 15.88 -3.38 -6.04
C LYS A 61 17.07 -4.20 -5.54
N TYR A 62 16.92 -4.92 -4.43
CA TYR A 62 17.97 -5.80 -3.91
C TYR A 62 18.25 -6.97 -4.84
N LEU A 63 17.21 -7.64 -5.34
CA LEU A 63 17.39 -8.75 -6.30
C LEU A 63 18.12 -8.31 -7.56
N LEU A 64 17.79 -7.13 -8.11
CA LEU A 64 18.49 -6.59 -9.28
C LEU A 64 19.94 -6.22 -8.96
N PHE A 65 20.21 -5.69 -7.76
CA PHE A 65 21.57 -5.39 -7.31
C PHE A 65 22.42 -6.66 -7.20
N ASP A 66 21.90 -7.69 -6.54
CA ASP A 66 22.59 -8.98 -6.38
C ASP A 66 22.81 -9.68 -7.73
N LEU A 67 21.83 -9.59 -8.63
CA LEU A 67 21.95 -10.12 -9.99
C LEU A 67 23.08 -9.44 -10.76
N GLU A 68 23.20 -8.12 -10.70
CA GLU A 68 24.28 -7.40 -11.37
C GLU A 68 25.65 -7.67 -10.73
N ALA A 69 25.72 -7.81 -9.41
CA ALA A 69 26.94 -8.21 -8.71
C ALA A 69 27.43 -9.60 -9.16
N THR A 70 26.54 -10.60 -9.18
CA THR A 70 26.86 -11.96 -9.63
C THR A 70 27.21 -12.00 -11.13
N ARG A 71 26.58 -11.17 -11.96
CA ARG A 71 26.92 -11.05 -13.38
C ARG A 71 28.34 -10.51 -13.60
N ARG A 72 28.73 -9.48 -12.84
CA ARG A 72 30.09 -8.91 -12.89
C ARG A 72 31.14 -9.90 -12.40
N GLU A 73 30.85 -10.58 -11.30
CA GLU A 73 31.74 -11.61 -10.75
C GLU A 73 31.95 -12.76 -11.75
N ASN A 74 30.89 -13.27 -12.37
CA ASN A 74 30.99 -14.31 -13.39
C ASN A 74 31.85 -13.87 -14.58
N ALA A 75 31.66 -12.64 -15.07
CA ALA A 75 32.46 -12.09 -16.17
C ALA A 75 33.94 -11.98 -15.79
N TYR A 76 34.24 -11.52 -14.58
CA TYR A 76 35.61 -11.44 -14.06
C TYR A 76 36.27 -12.83 -13.97
N LEU A 77 35.57 -13.81 -13.41
CA LEU A 77 36.07 -15.19 -13.29
C LEU A 77 36.33 -15.83 -14.66
N ARG A 78 35.44 -15.62 -15.64
CA ARG A 78 35.65 -16.10 -17.02
C ARG A 78 36.90 -15.51 -17.64
N LYS A 79 37.10 -14.20 -17.48
CA LYS A 79 38.30 -13.51 -17.98
C LYS A 79 39.58 -14.11 -17.37
N MET A 80 39.59 -14.37 -16.06
CA MET A 80 40.74 -15.02 -15.40
C MET A 80 41.04 -16.42 -15.96
N LEU A 81 40.00 -17.21 -16.26
CA LEU A 81 40.16 -18.55 -16.85
C LEU A 81 40.71 -18.49 -18.27
N GLU A 82 40.25 -17.53 -19.08
CA GLU A 82 40.78 -17.29 -20.43
C GLU A 82 42.26 -16.88 -20.39
N GLU A 83 42.64 -15.97 -19.48
CA GLU A 83 44.03 -15.54 -19.29
C GLU A 83 44.94 -16.68 -18.81
N GLN A 84 44.44 -17.60 -17.96
CA GLN A 84 45.19 -18.80 -17.56
C GLN A 84 45.34 -19.81 -18.71
N SER A 85 44.30 -20.00 -19.52
CA SER A 85 44.30 -20.98 -20.62
C SER A 85 45.15 -20.52 -21.81
N GLY A 86 45.26 -19.21 -22.05
CA GLY A 86 46.11 -18.63 -23.09
C GLY A 86 47.60 -18.54 -22.73
N ASN A 87 47.97 -18.85 -21.49
CA ASN A 87 49.36 -18.89 -20.99
C ASN A 87 49.92 -20.32 -20.87
N GLN A 88 49.20 -21.34 -21.37
CA GLN A 88 49.67 -22.73 -21.53
C GLN A 88 49.92 -23.05 -23.00
#